data_AF-A0A1Q9SDE6-F1
#
_entry.id   AF-A0A1Q9SDE6-F1
#
_cell.length_a   1.000
_cell.length_b   1.000
_cell.length_c   1.000
_cell.angle_alpha   90.00
_cell.angle_beta   90.00
_cell.angle_gamma   90.00
#
_symmetry.space_group_name_H-M   'P 1'
#
loop_
_entity.id
_entity.type
_entity.pdbx_description
1 polymer ?
#
loop_
_entity_poly.entity_id
_entity_poly.type
_entity_poly.pdbx_seq_one_letter_code
_entity_poly.pdbx_strand_id
1 'polypeptide(L)' 'MDITACPLCALERTPADVAGLAWSSQHEPDGSITWICPTCTRAQLWRIEALLAIATPTAPAAAVPARWAA' A
#
# COMPACT_ATOMS: atom_id res chain seq x y z
N MET A 1 -8.18 7.10 -5.76
CA MET A 1 -8.68 5.88 -6.45
C MET A 1 -8.18 4.73 -5.62
N ASP A 2 -9.07 4.01 -4.92
CA ASP A 2 -8.67 2.91 -4.05
C ASP A 2 -8.03 1.79 -4.86
N ILE A 3 -6.86 1.32 -4.44
CA ILE A 3 -6.22 0.14 -5.02
C ILE A 3 -6.97 -1.09 -4.48
N THR A 4 -7.58 -1.87 -5.37
CA THR A 4 -8.37 -3.05 -4.99
C THR A 4 -7.53 -4.31 -4.84
N ALA A 5 -6.25 -4.31 -5.22
CA ALA A 5 -5.37 -5.46 -5.03
C ALA A 5 -4.32 -5.19 -3.95
N CYS A 6 -3.95 -6.23 -3.19
CA CYS A 6 -2.84 -6.13 -2.27
C CYS A 6 -1.55 -5.84 -3.04
N PRO A 7 -0.85 -4.74 -2.79
CA PRO A 7 0.33 -4.35 -3.55
C PRO A 7 1.52 -5.28 -3.31
N LEU A 8 1.48 -6.12 -2.28
CA LEU A 8 2.57 -7.04 -1.93
C LEU A 8 2.45 -8.42 -2.61
N CYS A 9 1.24 -8.88 -2.88
CA CYS A 9 0.99 -10.23 -3.40
C CYS A 9 -0.05 -10.30 -4.53
N ALA A 10 -0.57 -9.15 -4.97
CA ALA A 10 -1.59 -9.01 -6.00
C ALA A 10 -2.92 -9.74 -5.71
N LEU A 11 -3.18 -10.12 -4.45
CA LEU A 11 -4.49 -10.67 -4.07
C LEU A 11 -5.57 -9.60 -4.25
N GLU A 12 -6.64 -9.92 -4.98
CA GLU A 12 -7.78 -9.02 -5.16
C GLU A 12 -8.62 -8.92 -3.88
N ARG A 13 -9.02 -7.68 -3.55
CA ARG A 13 -9.94 -7.35 -2.47
C ARG A 13 -11.36 -7.30 -3.03
N THR A 14 -12.18 -8.24 -2.60
CA THR A 14 -13.57 -8.37 -3.06
C THR A 14 -14.54 -7.58 -2.16
N PRO A 15 -15.80 -7.37 -2.56
CA PRO A 15 -16.80 -6.77 -1.68
C PRO A 15 -17.04 -7.55 -0.38
N ALA A 16 -16.87 -8.88 -0.39
CA ALA A 16 -16.96 -9.70 0.83
C ALA A 16 -15.85 -9.34 1.84
N ASP A 17 -14.66 -9.01 1.33
CA ASP A 17 -13.53 -8.54 2.14
C ASP A 17 -13.73 -7.14 2.72
N VAL A 18 -14.63 -6.33 2.15
CA VAL A 18 -14.98 -5.01 2.70
C VAL A 18 -15.88 -5.15 3.92
N ALA A 19 -16.79 -6.13 3.90
CA ALA A 19 -17.67 -6.42 5.03
C ALA A 19 -16.90 -7.05 6.21
N GLY A 20 -15.81 -7.77 5.92
CA GLY A 20 -14.89 -8.29 6.93
C GLY A 20 -13.82 -7.26 7.32
N LEU A 21 -13.57 -7.08 8.62
CA LEU A 21 -12.43 -6.27 9.12
C LEU A 21 -11.07 -6.99 8.90
N ALA A 22 -10.95 -7.79 7.85
CA ALA A 22 -9.80 -8.67 7.61
C ALA A 22 -8.61 -7.92 6.97
N TRP A 23 -8.88 -6.87 6.19
CA TRP A 23 -7.87 -6.10 5.48
C TRP A 23 -7.44 -4.87 6.27
N SER A 24 -6.15 -4.55 6.22
CA SER A 24 -5.59 -3.35 6.85
C SER A 24 -5.52 -2.21 5.86
N SER A 25 -5.91 -1.00 6.28
CA SER A 25 -5.70 0.22 5.50
C SER A 25 -4.36 0.87 5.85
N GLN A 26 -3.67 1.35 4.83
CA GLN A 26 -2.53 2.25 4.94
C GLN A 26 -2.92 3.57 4.30
N HIS A 27 -2.77 4.65 5.05
CA HIS A 27 -3.09 6.00 4.59
C HIS A 27 -1.81 6.63 4.06
N GLU A 28 -1.82 7.00 2.79
CA GLU A 28 -0.67 7.61 2.12
C GLU A 28 -0.66 9.13 2.29
N PRO A 29 0.51 9.79 2.15
CA PRO A 29 0.62 11.25 2.28
C PRO A 29 -0.22 12.04 1.28
N ASP A 30 -0.54 11.46 0.12
CA ASP A 30 -1.39 12.07 -0.90
C ASP A 30 -2.89 11.91 -0.62
N GLY A 31 -3.24 11.31 0.53
CA GLY A 31 -4.63 11.05 0.94
C GLY A 31 -5.24 9.79 0.33
N SER A 32 -4.49 9.04 -0.48
CA SER A 32 -4.94 7.74 -0.98
C SER A 32 -4.89 6.67 0.12
N ILE A 33 -5.67 5.60 -0.09
CA ILE A 33 -5.69 4.44 0.81
C ILE A 33 -5.22 3.23 0.03
N THR A 34 -4.21 2.56 0.60
CA THR A 34 -3.73 1.26 0.15
C THR A 34 -4.28 0.17 1.07
N TRP A 35 -4.81 -0.90 0.50
CA TRP A 35 -5.32 -2.04 1.26
C TRP A 35 -4.35 -3.23 1.24
N ILE A 36 -3.97 -3.72 2.42
CA ILE A 36 -3.06 -4.86 2.60
C ILE A 36 -3.83 -6.08 3.10
N CYS A 37 -3.61 -7.23 2.47
CA CYS A 37 -4.31 -8.47 2.81
C CYS A 37 -3.84 -9.04 4.15
N PRO A 38 -4.66 -9.88 4.83
CA PRO A 38 -4.35 -10.39 6.16
C PRO A 38 -2.98 -11.09 6.28
N THR A 39 -2.62 -11.90 5.27
CA THR A 39 -1.34 -12.62 5.25
C THR A 39 -0.15 -11.67 5.16
N CYS A 40 -0.23 -10.65 4.30
CA CYS A 40 0.83 -9.67 4.14
C CYS A 40 0.92 -8.71 5.33
N THR A 41 -0.21 -8.33 5.94
CA THR A 41 -0.23 -7.58 7.21
C THR A 41 0.52 -8.36 8.29
N ARG A 42 0.23 -9.65 8.45
CA ARG A 42 0.90 -10.49 9.46
C ARG A 42 2.41 -10.61 9.20
N ALA A 43 2.83 -10.70 7.95
CA ALA A 43 4.25 -10.72 7.59
C ALA A 43 4.97 -9.38 7.87
N GLN A 44 4.21 -8.29 7.95
CA GLN A 44 4.71 -6.92 8.15
C GLN A 44 4.38 -6.37 9.54
N LEU A 45 3.91 -7.21 10.47
CA LEU A 45 3.41 -6.79 11.79
C LEU A 45 4.45 -5.94 12.56
N TRP A 46 5.71 -6.32 12.48
CA TRP A 46 6.82 -5.61 13.13
C TRP A 46 6.94 -4.15 12.67
N ARG A 47 6.61 -3.83 11.41
CA ARG A 47 6.61 -2.43 10.92
C ARG A 47 5.47 -1.64 11.54
N ILE A 48 4.28 -2.25 11.59
CA ILE A 48 3.10 -1.63 12.17
C ILE A 48 3.35 -1.31 13.66
N GLU A 49 3.89 -2.27 14.41
CA GLU A 49 4.25 -2.09 15.82
C GLU A 49 5.33 -1.03 16.03
N ALA A 50 6.24 -0.88 15.06
CA ALA A 50 7.25 0.17 15.04
C ALA A 50 6.77 1.52 14.47
N LEU A 51 5.47 1.65 14.15
CA LEU A 51 4.88 2.83 13.50
C LEU A 51 5.55 3.20 12.16
N LEU A 52 6.01 2.18 11.43
CA LEU A 52 6.61 2.31 10.11
C LEU A 52 5.58 1.96 9.03
N ALA A 53 5.67 2.66 7.90
CA ALA A 53 4.91 2.32 6.70
C ALA A 53 5.21 0.89 6.25
N ILE A 54 4.19 0.14 5.86
CA ILE A 54 4.38 -1.12 5.13
C ILE A 54 4.99 -0.75 3.78
N ALA A 55 6.16 -1.32 3.46
CA ALA A 55 6.81 -1.05 2.19
C ALA A 55 5.99 -1.69 1.07
N THR A 56 5.16 -0.90 0.40
CA THR A 56 4.60 -1.24 -0.90
C THR A 56 5.74 -1.23 -1.92
N PRO A 57 5.73 -2.07 -2.98
CA PRO A 57 6.62 -1.86 -4.10
C PRO A 57 6.36 -0.44 -4.59
N THR A 58 7.35 0.44 -4.38
CA THR A 58 7.29 1.82 -4.84
C THR A 58 6.96 1.80 -6.33
N ALA A 59 5.79 2.31 -6.70
CA ALA A 59 5.53 2.62 -8.10
C ALA A 59 6.71 3.47 -8.58
N PRO A 60 7.34 3.15 -9.73
CA PRO A 60 8.55 3.83 -10.15
C PRO A 60 8.29 5.33 -10.14
N ALA A 61 9.12 6.08 -9.40
CA ALA A 61 8.98 7.52 -9.34
C ALA A 61 8.97 8.08 -10.76
N ALA A 62 7.94 8.87 -11.09
CA ALA A 62 7.87 9.51 -12.40
C ALA A 62 9.16 10.30 -12.65
N ALA A 63 9.78 10.10 -13.81
CA ALA A 63 11.03 10.77 -14.15
C ALA A 63 10.82 12.28 -14.12
N VAL A 64 11.50 12.96 -13.19
CA VAL A 64 11.56 14.42 -13.17
C VAL A 64 12.51 14.85 -14.28
N PRO A 65 12.09 15.67 -15.26
CA PRO A 65 13.00 16.12 -16.31
C PRO A 65 14.13 16.94 -15.69
N ALA A 66 15.37 16.49 -15.90
CA ALA A 66 16.55 17.21 -15.47
C ALA A 66 16.66 18.51 -16.30
N ARG A 67 16.51 19.66 -15.64
CA ARG A 67 16.91 20.94 -16.21
C ARG A 67 18.44 20.99 -16.23
N TRP A 68 19.05 20.98 -17.40
CA TRP A 68 20.46 21.32 -17.53
C TRP A 68 20.62 22.83 -17.34
N ALA A 69 21.46 23.23 -16.39
CA ALA A 69 21.94 24.61 -16.30
C ALA A 69 23.06 24.79 -17.33
N ALA A 70 22.95 25.85 -18.14
CA ALA A 70 23.90 26.24 -19.17
C ALA A 70 25.19 26.83 -18.60
#